data_AF-A0A3B9PXZ6-F1
#
_entry.id   AF-A0A3B9PXZ6-F1
#
_cell.length_a   1.000
_cell.length_b   1.000
_cell.length_c   1.000
_cell.angle_alpha   90.00
_cell.angle_beta   90.00
_cell.angle_gamma   90.00
#
_symmetry.space_group_name_H-M   'P 1'
#
loop_
_entity.id
_entity.type
_entity.pdbx_description
1 polymer ?
#
loop_
_entity_poly.entity_id
_entity_poly.type
_entity_poly.pdbx_seq_one_letter_code
_entity_poly.pdbx_strand_id
1 'polypeptide(L)'
;MITPLDIQNQEFTRGVRGYKPEEVDTFLDLITTDMERLIEENNNLKEQVRALSAELERYRSTEGMVLDTLEAAKALMGDISASAEKRAEILLKNAELDADRITREAREYAERLHKENENLRNRFNAFRTKYKALLESELERFDTLSKELFDDKGMEDLKSILESKTENLSYERKDDREEGVDFTDKTIFNFRAGSEK
;
A
#
# COMPACT_ATOMS: atom_id res chain seq x y z
N MET A 1 35.05 37.05 64.49
CA MET A 1 35.29 35.75 65.13
C MET A 1 36.74 35.69 65.54
N ILE A 2 37.03 35.03 66.65
CA ILE A 2 38.39 34.78 67.13
C ILE A 2 38.98 33.66 66.25
N THR A 3 40.18 33.86 65.74
CA THR A 3 40.92 32.86 64.95
C THR A 3 41.80 32.00 65.87
N PRO A 4 42.27 30.83 65.43
CA PRO A 4 43.17 30.00 66.25
C PRO A 4 44.43 30.78 66.66
N LEU A 5 44.92 31.64 65.75
CA LEU A 5 46.03 32.56 66.00
C LEU A 5 45.71 33.62 67.06
N ASP A 6 44.46 34.08 67.14
CA ASP A 6 44.04 35.03 68.18
C ASP A 6 43.97 34.36 69.57
N ILE A 7 43.64 33.06 69.63
CA ILE A 7 43.64 32.28 70.88
C ILE A 7 45.08 32.08 71.38
N GLN A 8 45.99 31.78 70.47
CA GLN A 8 47.40 31.51 70.80
C GLN A 8 48.17 32.78 71.22
N ASN A 9 47.80 33.94 70.69
CA ASN A 9 48.40 35.23 71.05
C ASN A 9 47.67 35.96 72.20
N GLN A 10 46.68 35.32 72.83
CA GLN A 10 45.88 35.95 73.86
C GLN A 10 46.67 36.08 75.17
N GLU A 11 46.97 37.32 75.58
CA GLU A 11 47.56 37.60 76.89
C GLU A 11 46.47 37.85 77.94
N PHE A 12 46.66 37.29 79.14
CA PHE A 12 45.77 37.48 80.30
C PHE A 12 46.47 38.28 81.40
N THR A 13 45.75 39.24 81.99
CA THR A 13 46.25 40.02 83.14
C THR A 13 46.28 39.16 84.41
N ARG A 14 47.34 39.32 85.22
CA ARG A 14 47.53 38.56 86.47
C ARG A 14 46.78 39.22 87.63
N GLY A 15 46.04 38.42 88.42
CA GLY A 15 45.32 38.85 89.61
C GLY A 15 45.73 38.09 90.88
N VAL A 16 45.42 38.64 92.07
CA VAL A 16 45.83 38.09 93.39
C VAL A 16 45.25 36.69 93.67
N ARG A 17 44.14 36.32 93.00
CA ARG A 17 43.59 34.97 92.92
C ARG A 17 43.18 34.71 91.47
N GLY A 18 43.85 33.79 90.78
CA GLY A 18 43.58 33.47 89.38
C GLY A 18 43.92 32.02 89.06
N TYR A 19 43.55 31.58 87.86
CA TYR A 19 43.91 30.26 87.34
C TYR A 19 45.42 30.13 87.16
N LYS A 20 45.93 28.89 87.22
CA LYS A 20 47.35 28.64 86.97
C LYS A 20 47.66 28.83 85.48
N PRO A 21 48.65 29.68 85.13
CA PRO A 21 48.99 29.94 83.73
C PRO A 21 49.23 28.67 82.92
N GLU A 22 50.00 27.71 83.44
CA GLU A 22 50.34 26.50 82.68
C GLU A 22 49.14 25.58 82.37
N GLU A 23 48.17 25.49 83.27
CA GLU A 23 46.93 24.74 83.04
C GLU A 23 46.03 25.45 82.01
N VAL A 24 46.05 26.80 82.00
CA VAL A 24 45.31 27.61 81.03
C VAL A 24 45.96 27.51 79.64
N ASP A 25 47.29 27.62 79.55
CA ASP A 25 48.03 27.52 78.29
C ASP A 25 47.80 26.15 77.63
N THR A 26 47.89 25.06 78.40
CA THR A 26 47.62 23.69 77.91
C THR A 26 46.18 23.55 77.39
N PHE A 27 45.22 24.20 78.04
CA PHE A 27 43.82 24.18 77.60
C PHE A 27 43.59 25.03 76.34
N LEU A 28 44.27 26.17 76.22
CA LEU A 28 44.22 27.02 75.02
C LEU A 28 44.87 26.33 73.81
N ASP A 29 45.94 25.56 73.99
CA ASP A 29 46.54 24.74 72.94
C ASP A 29 45.55 23.67 72.42
N LEU A 30 44.83 23.01 73.34
CA LEU A 30 43.80 22.03 72.98
C LEU A 30 42.65 22.70 72.22
N ILE A 31 42.15 23.85 72.69
CA ILE A 31 41.11 24.62 72.00
C ILE A 31 41.57 25.06 70.62
N THR A 32 42.80 25.53 70.49
CA THR A 32 43.37 25.99 69.22
C THR A 32 43.38 24.84 68.22
N THR A 33 43.85 23.66 68.63
CA THR A 33 43.87 22.43 67.81
C THR A 33 42.47 21.99 67.37
N ASP A 34 41.51 21.95 68.30
CA ASP A 34 40.13 21.58 67.97
C ASP A 34 39.44 22.62 67.08
N MET A 35 39.75 23.90 67.26
CA MET A 35 39.19 24.97 66.44
C MET A 35 39.75 24.94 65.01
N GLU A 36 41.04 24.66 64.83
CA GLU A 36 41.64 24.42 63.52
C GLU A 36 40.95 23.25 62.80
N ARG A 37 40.78 22.12 63.50
CA ARG A 37 40.09 20.94 62.97
C ARG A 37 38.65 21.26 62.55
N LEU A 38 37.91 22.00 63.38
CA LEU A 38 36.54 22.43 63.07
C LEU A 38 36.48 23.37 61.87
N ILE A 39 37.44 24.29 61.72
CA ILE A 39 37.51 25.19 60.57
C ILE A 39 37.78 24.40 59.28
N GLU A 40 38.71 23.45 59.32
CA GLU A 40 39.03 22.59 58.17
C GLU A 40 37.82 21.72 57.77
N GLU A 41 37.17 21.07 58.75
CA GLU A 41 35.96 20.29 58.51
C GLU A 41 34.81 21.16 57.95
N ASN A 42 34.63 22.37 58.48
CA ASN A 42 33.62 23.30 57.98
C ASN A 42 33.89 23.75 56.55
N ASN A 43 35.15 23.99 56.21
CA ASN A 43 35.55 24.34 54.84
C ASN A 43 35.32 23.17 53.88
N ASN A 44 35.69 21.96 54.26
CA ASN A 44 35.46 20.76 53.47
C ASN A 44 33.95 20.51 53.25
N LEU A 45 33.14 20.62 54.31
CA LEU A 45 31.68 20.51 54.21
C LEU A 45 31.08 21.58 53.29
N LYS A 46 31.54 22.84 53.39
CA LYS A 46 31.11 23.92 52.49
C LYS A 46 31.45 23.62 51.03
N GLU A 47 32.61 23.05 50.77
CA GLU A 47 33.04 22.68 49.43
C GLU A 47 32.20 21.52 48.86
N GLN A 48 31.93 20.50 49.67
CA GLN A 48 31.02 19.41 49.31
C GLN A 48 29.60 19.91 49.01
N VAL A 49 29.06 20.81 49.84
CA VAL A 49 27.74 21.41 49.62
C VAL A 49 27.71 22.19 48.30
N ARG A 50 28.76 22.95 47.98
CA ARG A 50 28.86 23.66 46.69
C ARG A 50 28.90 22.69 45.52
N ALA A 51 29.69 21.63 45.61
CA ALA A 51 29.79 20.61 44.55
C ALA A 51 28.45 19.90 44.31
N LEU A 52 27.80 19.44 45.38
CA LEU A 52 26.49 18.78 45.31
C LEU A 52 25.40 19.72 44.79
N SER A 53 25.42 21.00 45.19
CA SER A 53 24.46 21.99 44.69
C SER A 53 24.63 22.24 43.19
N ALA A 54 25.88 22.30 42.70
CA ALA A 54 26.17 22.44 41.28
C ALA A 54 25.73 21.21 40.47
N GLU A 55 25.93 20.01 41.01
CA GLU A 55 25.48 18.77 40.38
C GLU A 55 23.94 18.70 40.32
N LEU A 56 23.26 19.07 41.40
CA LEU A 56 21.80 19.10 41.46
C LEU A 56 21.21 20.08 40.45
N GLU A 57 21.83 21.24 40.26
CA GLU A 57 21.40 22.20 39.25
C GLU A 57 21.59 21.68 37.83
N ARG A 58 22.70 20.97 37.57
CA ARG A 58 22.88 20.25 36.29
C ARG A 58 21.81 19.20 36.05
N TYR A 59 21.44 18.42 37.08
CA TYR A 59 20.38 17.43 36.96
C TYR A 59 19.04 18.07 36.67
N ARG A 60 18.67 19.15 37.37
CA ARG A 60 17.43 19.90 37.11
C ARG A 60 17.38 20.46 35.69
N SER A 61 18.47 21.04 35.21
CA SER A 61 18.57 21.53 33.83
C SER A 61 18.40 20.39 32.81
N THR A 62 19.03 19.24 33.07
CA THR A 62 18.93 18.06 32.20
C THR A 62 17.50 17.49 32.19
N GLU A 63 16.87 17.39 33.36
CA GLU A 63 15.49 16.95 33.52
C GLU A 63 14.53 17.87 32.76
N GLY A 64 14.70 19.19 32.86
CA GLY A 64 13.93 20.17 32.08
C GLY A 64 14.08 19.96 30.58
N MET A 65 15.30 19.82 30.08
CA MET A 65 15.54 19.54 28.65
C MET A 65 14.89 18.23 28.18
N VAL A 66 14.93 17.18 29.00
CA VAL A 66 14.27 15.90 28.67
C VAL A 66 12.76 16.08 28.62
N LEU A 67 12.17 16.82 29.57
CA LEU A 67 10.74 17.10 29.60
C LEU A 67 10.29 17.89 28.37
N ASP A 68 11.02 18.95 28.02
CA ASP A 68 10.76 19.78 26.83
C ASP A 68 10.87 18.95 25.54
N THR A 69 11.88 18.09 25.46
CA THR A 69 12.07 17.19 24.32
C THR A 69 10.92 16.18 24.21
N LEU A 70 10.46 15.64 25.35
CA LEU A 70 9.34 14.71 25.39
C LEU A 70 8.03 15.39 24.97
N GLU A 71 7.80 16.63 25.41
CA GLU A 71 6.64 17.42 25.01
C GLU A 71 6.66 17.72 23.51
N ALA A 72 7.81 18.14 22.97
CA ALA A 72 8.00 18.34 21.54
C ALA A 72 7.76 17.04 20.73
N ALA A 73 8.27 15.90 21.21
CA ALA A 73 8.04 14.60 20.58
C ALA A 73 6.55 14.21 20.59
N LYS A 74 5.84 14.49 21.70
CA LYS A 74 4.39 14.23 21.81
C LYS A 74 3.59 15.11 20.85
N ALA A 75 3.93 16.39 20.74
CA ALA A 75 3.31 17.31 19.78
C ALA A 75 3.52 16.81 18.34
N LEU A 76 4.76 16.44 18.00
CA LEU A 76 5.09 15.89 16.69
C LEU A 76 4.32 14.60 16.37
N MET A 77 4.16 13.69 17.35
CA MET A 77 3.33 12.49 17.17
C MET A 77 1.86 12.85 16.89
N GLY A 78 1.33 13.87 17.55
CA GLY A 78 -0.01 14.39 17.29
C GLY A 78 -0.15 14.88 15.84
N ASP A 79 0.80 15.69 15.39
CA ASP A 79 0.82 16.22 14.01
C ASP A 79 0.95 15.12 12.95
N ILE A 80 1.81 14.12 13.20
CA ILE A 80 1.96 12.96 12.33
C ILE A 80 0.64 12.18 12.24
N SER A 81 -0.03 11.96 13.37
CA SER A 81 -1.29 11.22 13.43
C SER A 81 -2.38 11.95 12.66
N ALA A 82 -2.58 13.25 12.91
CA ALA A 82 -3.55 14.08 12.20
C ALA A 82 -3.27 14.14 10.68
N SER A 83 -1.99 14.26 10.30
CA SER A 83 -1.57 14.24 8.90
C SER A 83 -1.85 12.88 8.23
N ALA A 84 -1.58 11.78 8.93
CA ALA A 84 -1.84 10.43 8.45
C ALA A 84 -3.33 10.17 8.27
N GLU A 85 -4.17 10.57 9.22
CA GLU A 85 -5.63 10.48 9.12
C GLU A 85 -6.16 11.23 7.90
N LYS A 86 -5.74 12.49 7.72
CA LYS A 86 -6.15 13.28 6.55
C LYS A 86 -5.71 12.66 5.22
N ARG A 87 -4.50 12.11 5.15
CA ARG A 87 -4.02 11.39 3.96
C ARG A 87 -4.82 10.13 3.70
N ALA A 88 -5.16 9.38 4.75
CA ALA A 88 -5.97 8.17 4.64
C ALA A 88 -7.39 8.49 4.13
N GLU A 89 -8.01 9.56 4.65
CA GLU A 89 -9.32 10.04 4.19
C GLU A 89 -9.29 10.41 2.70
N ILE A 90 -8.28 11.18 2.27
CA ILE A 90 -8.11 11.54 0.86
C ILE A 90 -7.91 10.30 -0.02
N LEU A 91 -7.09 9.35 0.43
CA LEU A 91 -6.84 8.11 -0.30
C LEU A 91 -8.12 7.30 -0.47
N LEU A 92 -8.91 7.15 0.60
CA LEU A 92 -10.17 6.43 0.56
C LEU A 92 -11.14 7.09 -0.42
N LYS A 93 -11.28 8.42 -0.34
CA LYS A 93 -12.17 9.18 -1.23
C LYS A 93 -11.75 9.10 -2.69
N ASN A 94 -10.44 9.14 -2.97
CA ASN A 94 -9.93 8.97 -4.33
C ASN A 94 -10.20 7.55 -4.85
N ALA A 95 -9.99 6.53 -4.01
CA ALA A 95 -10.27 5.15 -4.38
C ALA A 95 -11.77 4.92 -4.67
N GLU A 96 -12.66 5.54 -3.89
CA GLU A 96 -14.11 5.53 -4.15
C GLU A 96 -14.45 6.18 -5.48
N LEU A 97 -13.91 7.38 -5.75
CA LEU A 97 -14.14 8.09 -7.02
C LEU A 97 -13.62 7.30 -8.24
N ASP A 98 -12.46 6.66 -8.10
CA ASP A 98 -11.89 5.83 -9.15
C ASP A 98 -12.71 4.56 -9.38
N ALA A 99 -13.19 3.91 -8.32
CA ALA A 99 -14.08 2.77 -8.43
C ALA A 99 -15.40 3.15 -9.13
N ASP A 100 -16.00 4.27 -8.76
CA ASP A 100 -17.21 4.80 -9.40
C ASP A 100 -16.97 5.16 -10.87
N ARG A 101 -15.80 5.70 -11.20
CA ARG A 101 -15.42 5.99 -12.58
C ARG A 101 -15.28 4.71 -13.40
N ILE A 102 -14.53 3.73 -12.90
CA ILE A 102 -14.30 2.46 -13.58
C ILE A 102 -15.62 1.70 -13.78
N THR A 103 -16.47 1.64 -12.76
CA THR A 103 -17.77 0.95 -12.86
C THR A 103 -18.71 1.63 -13.84
N ARG A 104 -18.73 2.97 -13.90
CA ARG A 104 -19.49 3.72 -14.90
C ARG A 104 -18.97 3.46 -16.31
N GLU A 105 -17.66 3.57 -16.53
CA GLU A 105 -17.04 3.31 -17.84
C GLU A 105 -17.32 1.87 -18.32
N ALA A 106 -17.23 0.88 -17.42
CA ALA A 106 -17.55 -0.51 -17.73
C ALA A 106 -19.03 -0.71 -18.12
N ARG A 107 -19.96 -0.06 -17.42
CA ARG A 107 -21.39 -0.10 -17.74
C ARG A 107 -21.68 0.53 -19.10
N GLU A 108 -21.14 1.73 -19.36
CA GLU A 108 -21.29 2.41 -20.65
C GLU A 108 -20.72 1.59 -21.80
N TYR A 109 -19.58 0.93 -21.59
CA TYR A 109 -18.98 0.02 -22.56
C TYR A 109 -19.86 -1.21 -22.81
N ALA A 110 -20.38 -1.84 -21.75
CA ALA A 110 -21.28 -2.99 -21.85
C ALA A 110 -22.58 -2.65 -22.60
N GLU A 111 -23.18 -1.50 -22.31
CA GLU A 111 -24.38 -1.02 -23.01
C GLU A 111 -24.10 -0.78 -24.51
N ARG A 112 -22.95 -0.19 -24.83
CA ARG A 112 -22.53 0.04 -26.22
C ARG A 112 -22.36 -1.29 -26.96
N LEU A 113 -21.66 -2.24 -26.36
CA LEU A 113 -21.44 -3.56 -26.95
C LEU A 113 -22.76 -4.33 -27.12
N HIS A 114 -23.70 -4.18 -26.20
CA HIS A 114 -25.03 -4.78 -26.31
C HIS A 114 -25.80 -4.18 -27.51
N LYS A 115 -25.81 -2.85 -27.63
CA LYS A 115 -26.43 -2.16 -28.79
C LYS A 115 -25.79 -2.57 -30.11
N GLU A 116 -24.47 -2.70 -30.16
CA GLU A 116 -23.77 -3.17 -31.36
C GLU A 116 -24.15 -4.61 -31.71
N ASN A 117 -24.24 -5.50 -30.73
CA ASN A 117 -24.70 -6.88 -30.92
C ASN A 117 -26.13 -6.95 -31.45
N GLU A 118 -27.05 -6.18 -30.88
CA GLU A 118 -28.43 -6.11 -31.36
C GLU A 118 -28.51 -5.59 -32.79
N ASN A 119 -27.76 -4.54 -33.10
CA ASN A 119 -27.67 -4.02 -34.47
C ASN A 119 -27.11 -5.06 -35.44
N LEU A 120 -26.09 -5.82 -35.04
CA LEU A 120 -25.51 -6.87 -35.88
C LEU A 120 -26.48 -8.03 -36.10
N ARG A 121 -27.20 -8.46 -35.06
CA ARG A 121 -28.28 -9.46 -35.17
C ARG A 121 -29.39 -9.01 -36.11
N ASN A 122 -29.81 -7.75 -36.00
CA ASN A 122 -30.84 -7.18 -36.87
C ASN A 122 -30.36 -7.14 -38.33
N ARG A 123 -29.10 -6.73 -38.59
CA ARG A 123 -28.51 -6.77 -39.93
C ARG A 123 -28.42 -8.19 -40.48
N PHE A 124 -28.00 -9.16 -39.66
CA PHE A 124 -27.93 -10.56 -40.05
C PHE A 124 -29.31 -11.13 -40.40
N ASN A 125 -30.32 -10.86 -39.57
CA ASN A 125 -31.70 -11.29 -39.84
C ASN A 125 -32.25 -10.66 -41.11
N ALA A 126 -32.03 -9.35 -41.32
CA ALA A 126 -32.45 -8.66 -42.54
C ALA A 126 -31.75 -9.24 -43.79
N PHE A 127 -30.45 -9.53 -43.70
CA PHE A 127 -29.70 -10.17 -44.76
C PHE A 127 -30.24 -11.58 -45.07
N ARG A 128 -30.45 -12.40 -44.03
CA ARG A 128 -31.02 -13.75 -44.15
C ARG A 128 -32.39 -13.72 -44.84
N THR A 129 -33.28 -12.82 -44.43
CA THR A 129 -34.61 -12.68 -45.04
C THR A 129 -34.51 -12.28 -46.52
N LYS A 130 -33.67 -11.29 -46.85
CA LYS A 130 -33.45 -10.86 -48.24
C LYS A 130 -32.87 -11.99 -49.10
N TYR A 131 -31.89 -12.72 -48.57
CA TYR A 131 -31.23 -13.80 -49.30
C TYR A 131 -32.18 -14.98 -49.53
N LYS A 132 -32.99 -15.34 -48.52
CA LYS A 132 -34.03 -16.36 -48.66
C LYS A 132 -35.05 -15.98 -49.74
N ALA A 133 -35.56 -14.75 -49.70
CA ALA A 133 -36.50 -14.26 -50.71
C ALA A 133 -35.89 -14.24 -52.13
N LEU A 134 -34.60 -13.90 -52.25
CA LEU A 134 -33.89 -13.97 -53.53
C LEU A 134 -33.83 -15.42 -54.06
N LEU A 135 -33.44 -16.38 -53.22
CA LEU A 135 -33.40 -17.79 -53.61
C LEU A 135 -34.78 -18.34 -53.97
N GLU A 136 -35.83 -17.99 -53.22
CA GLU A 136 -37.21 -18.37 -53.54
C GLU A 136 -37.65 -17.79 -54.88
N SER A 137 -37.34 -16.51 -55.15
CA SER A 137 -37.59 -15.88 -56.45
C SER A 137 -36.83 -16.54 -57.60
N GLU A 138 -35.56 -16.91 -57.42
CA GLU A 138 -34.77 -17.60 -58.45
C GLU A 138 -35.26 -19.04 -58.69
N LEU A 139 -35.71 -19.74 -57.64
CA LEU A 139 -36.34 -21.04 -57.78
C LEU A 139 -37.67 -20.94 -58.54
N GLU A 140 -38.52 -19.97 -58.22
CA GLU A 140 -39.78 -19.74 -58.93
C GLU A 140 -39.55 -19.41 -60.41
N ARG A 141 -38.50 -18.62 -60.72
CA ARG A 141 -38.06 -18.35 -62.10
C ARG A 141 -37.60 -19.63 -62.79
N PHE A 142 -36.79 -20.45 -62.13
CA PHE A 142 -36.34 -21.72 -62.68
C PHE A 142 -37.52 -22.67 -62.95
N ASP A 143 -38.47 -22.78 -62.02
CA ASP A 143 -39.66 -23.63 -62.18
C ASP A 143 -40.54 -23.15 -63.33
N THR A 144 -40.69 -21.83 -63.48
CA THR A 144 -41.45 -21.22 -64.58
C THR A 144 -40.74 -21.46 -65.91
N LEU A 145 -39.44 -21.21 -65.99
CA LEU A 145 -38.64 -21.47 -67.18
C LEU A 145 -38.64 -22.96 -67.53
N SER A 146 -38.50 -23.85 -66.54
CA SER A 146 -38.56 -25.30 -66.72
C SER A 146 -39.92 -25.73 -67.30
N LYS A 147 -41.02 -25.20 -66.78
CA LYS A 147 -42.37 -25.45 -67.35
C LYS A 147 -42.50 -24.95 -68.79
N GLU A 148 -41.97 -23.76 -69.10
CA GLU A 148 -41.99 -23.22 -70.48
C GLU A 148 -41.06 -23.97 -71.43
N LEU A 149 -39.91 -24.45 -70.96
CA LEU A 149 -38.92 -25.16 -71.78
C LEU A 149 -39.26 -26.64 -71.97
N PHE A 150 -39.96 -27.24 -71.00
CA PHE A 150 -40.30 -28.67 -70.94
C PHE A 150 -41.81 -28.91 -70.89
N ASP A 151 -42.57 -28.22 -71.76
CA ASP A 151 -44.01 -28.43 -71.93
C ASP A 151 -44.31 -29.92 -72.22
N ASP A 152 -44.87 -30.59 -71.20
CA ASP A 152 -45.42 -31.96 -71.03
C ASP A 152 -44.72 -33.19 -71.65
N LYS A 153 -43.75 -33.06 -72.56
CA LYS A 153 -43.04 -34.19 -73.20
C LYS A 153 -41.54 -34.23 -72.90
N GLY A 154 -40.90 -33.09 -72.66
CA GLY A 154 -39.44 -33.04 -72.47
C GLY A 154 -38.95 -33.47 -71.08
N MET A 155 -39.81 -33.41 -70.06
CA MET A 155 -39.42 -33.71 -68.67
C MET A 155 -39.40 -35.21 -68.36
N GLU A 156 -40.22 -36.02 -69.04
CA GLU A 156 -40.16 -37.50 -68.99
C GLU A 156 -38.81 -38.02 -69.51
N ASP A 157 -38.35 -37.45 -70.63
CA ASP A 157 -37.06 -37.80 -71.23
C ASP A 157 -35.88 -37.41 -70.31
N LEU A 158 -35.91 -36.21 -69.72
CA LEU A 158 -34.85 -35.75 -68.81
C LEU A 158 -34.79 -36.57 -67.52
N LYS A 159 -35.95 -36.98 -66.99
CA LYS A 159 -36.06 -37.85 -65.80
C LYS A 159 -35.49 -39.25 -66.09
N SER A 160 -35.76 -39.82 -67.26
CA SER A 160 -35.18 -41.12 -67.67
C SER A 160 -33.65 -41.08 -67.82
N ILE A 161 -33.10 -39.94 -68.26
CA ILE A 161 -31.65 -39.73 -68.41
C ILE A 161 -30.99 -39.54 -67.04
N LEU A 162 -31.65 -38.87 -66.10
CA LEU A 162 -31.16 -38.72 -64.72
C LEU A 162 -31.21 -40.04 -63.96
N GLU A 163 -32.30 -40.81 -64.08
CA GLU A 163 -32.44 -42.13 -63.45
C GLU A 163 -31.39 -43.13 -63.97
N SER A 164 -31.13 -43.16 -65.28
CA SER A 164 -30.07 -44.00 -65.87
C SER A 164 -28.64 -43.55 -65.49
N LYS A 165 -28.43 -42.26 -65.23
CA LYS A 165 -27.14 -41.76 -64.73
C LYS A 165 -26.93 -42.05 -63.25
N THR A 166 -28.00 -42.08 -62.45
CA THR A 166 -27.93 -42.49 -61.03
C THR A 166 -27.68 -43.98 -60.85
N GLU A 167 -28.13 -44.84 -61.77
CA GLU A 167 -27.75 -46.27 -61.75
C GLU A 167 -26.26 -46.49 -62.04
N ASN A 168 -25.69 -45.75 -63.00
CA ASN A 168 -24.27 -45.86 -63.36
C ASN A 168 -23.29 -45.24 -62.34
N LEU A 169 -23.75 -44.47 -61.36
CA LEU A 169 -22.94 -43.95 -60.24
C LEU A 169 -22.97 -44.87 -59.00
N SER A 170 -23.72 -45.97 -59.05
CA SER A 170 -23.77 -46.96 -57.96
C SER A 170 -22.75 -48.09 -58.10
N TYR A 171 -21.93 -48.10 -59.17
CA TYR A 171 -20.90 -49.12 -59.41
C TYR A 171 -19.47 -48.56 -59.44
N GLU A 172 -19.13 -47.66 -58.52
CA GLU A 172 -17.72 -47.36 -58.20
C GLU A 172 -17.55 -46.93 -56.72
N ARG A 173 -18.24 -47.59 -55.80
CA ARG A 173 -17.87 -47.60 -54.38
C ARG A 173 -17.16 -48.92 -54.08
N LYS A 174 -15.87 -49.00 -54.42
CA LYS A 174 -14.98 -49.94 -53.74
C LYS A 174 -14.69 -49.37 -52.36
N ASP A 175 -14.98 -50.18 -51.35
CA ASP A 175 -14.55 -50.02 -49.97
C ASP A 175 -13.03 -49.75 -49.92
N ASP A 176 -12.66 -48.52 -49.57
CA ASP A 176 -11.42 -48.25 -48.86
C ASP A 176 -11.81 -47.54 -47.55
N ARG A 177 -11.73 -48.30 -46.46
CA ARG A 177 -11.75 -47.78 -45.09
C ARG A 177 -10.40 -47.11 -44.80
N GLU A 178 -10.39 -46.27 -43.74
CA GLU A 178 -9.25 -45.50 -43.18
C GLU A 178 -9.17 -44.09 -43.78
N GLU A 179 -9.19 -42.96 -43.05
CA GLU A 179 -8.96 -42.61 -41.65
C GLU A 179 -9.79 -41.34 -41.32
N GLY A 180 -10.28 -41.22 -40.08
CA GLY A 180 -10.93 -40.00 -39.61
C GLY A 180 -9.90 -38.89 -39.38
N VAL A 181 -10.00 -37.80 -40.16
CA VAL A 181 -9.27 -36.57 -39.88
C VAL A 181 -10.18 -35.66 -39.06
N ASP A 182 -9.98 -35.66 -37.75
CA ASP A 182 -10.62 -34.77 -36.80
C ASP A 182 -10.03 -33.35 -36.92
N PHE A 183 -10.87 -32.37 -37.29
CA PHE A 183 -10.45 -31.00 -37.61
C PHE A 183 -10.63 -30.00 -36.46
N THR A 184 -10.93 -30.45 -35.24
CA THR A 184 -11.15 -29.53 -34.10
C THR A 184 -9.91 -29.13 -33.31
N ASP A 185 -8.71 -29.63 -33.65
CA ASP A 185 -7.50 -29.41 -32.82
C ASP A 185 -6.48 -28.37 -33.34
N LYS A 186 -6.84 -27.56 -34.35
CA LYS A 186 -5.94 -26.50 -34.89
C LYS A 186 -6.50 -25.09 -34.82
N THR A 187 -7.04 -24.68 -33.67
CA THR A 187 -7.07 -23.25 -33.32
C THR A 187 -6.99 -23.03 -31.82
N ILE A 188 -5.93 -23.52 -31.18
CA ILE A 188 -5.56 -23.11 -29.82
C ILE A 188 -4.33 -22.20 -29.90
N PHE A 189 -4.58 -20.93 -29.53
CA PHE A 189 -3.66 -19.97 -28.92
C PHE A 189 -2.30 -19.70 -29.59
N ASN A 190 -2.16 -18.48 -30.12
CA ASN A 190 -0.86 -17.79 -30.14
C ASN A 190 -1.02 -16.42 -29.45
N PHE A 191 -1.07 -16.45 -28.11
CA PHE A 191 -0.85 -15.27 -27.27
C PHE A 191 0.59 -15.40 -26.73
N ARG A 192 1.56 -14.80 -27.42
CA ARG A 192 2.90 -14.62 -26.88
C ARG A 192 2.99 -13.22 -26.27
N ALA A 193 2.81 -13.18 -24.95
CA ALA A 193 3.32 -12.09 -24.12
C ALA A 193 4.85 -12.22 -24.01
N GLY A 194 5.55 -11.08 -24.00
CA GLY A 194 6.91 -10.97 -23.47
C GLY A 194 8.02 -10.79 -24.50
N SER A 195 8.42 -9.52 -24.72
CA SER A 195 9.83 -9.17 -24.80
C SER A 195 10.02 -7.75 -24.26
N GLU A 196 10.63 -7.68 -23.08
CA GLU A 196 11.26 -6.50 -22.49
C GLU A 196 12.29 -5.90 -23.44
N LYS A 197 12.34 -4.56 -23.49
CA LYS A 197 13.54 -3.74 -23.32
C LYS A 197 13.14 -2.30 -22.98
#